data_AF-A0A7Y3P9M0-F1
#
_entry.id   AF-A0A7Y3P9M0-F1
#
_cell.length_a   1.000
_cell.length_b   1.000
_cell.length_c   1.000
_cell.angle_alpha   90.00
_cell.angle_beta   90.00
_cell.angle_gamma   90.00
#
_symmetry.space_group_name_H-M   'P 1'
#
loop_
_entity.id
_entity.type
_entity.pdbx_description
1 polymer ?
#
loop_
_entity_poly.entity_id
_entity_poly.type
_entity_poly.pdbx_seq_one_letter_code
_entity_poly.pdbx_strand_id
1 'polypeptide(L)'
;MRRAALFSVLLAAFAAPAAAQQLFSRADIEFILGKRDANNAVVKEGAESRVQMVYHYFKRDRDPNIPAPGWINAKLLGAMFSHPVWQDPDDGLLNEAQLWQSPDSVLYEFFELVRRSFPPADGGKLESPGALVREYEDNRVKFNMAYDRLLRAHMRNSLNGRARAEIATYGLINNQLDGVMDGLINGNTQRYKAAVIGIAALCNSSYEILQVNPRGYVQAAKDQSGLNNVALFFAMIGVLVAGLLGLSIGVENDEKIVGLAERYKTKAKEWAHEYERQFVVIKVHYLVGAPMAAGLLIGLLTFDPYGFLIFFGMGVYAGLILPGWLLGIIRQRRGARCEAQLMDTMVLMSNGLKSGIDLIGCIGMATKDMQPPISEEFGLCLKNYHLGMSIDKALEGIEERVQSRLLSYMIKAVVIQRSVGGNLTKIFDRIVENIREESKLVEKTAAMTAQQRIQAIVVGVMPWIMLLIMFAFQPKPMAAFYFTPLGFVTLLFCTIWIAIGMKVVNKLGDISV
;
A
#
# COMPACT_ATOMS: atom_id res chain seq x y z
N MET A 1 31.49 -80.42 40.35
CA MET A 1 31.03 -79.03 40.58
C MET A 1 30.35 -78.35 39.37
N ARG A 2 29.78 -79.08 38.39
CA ARG A 2 28.97 -78.50 37.29
C ARG A 2 27.49 -78.91 37.28
N ARG A 3 27.02 -79.71 38.25
CA ARG A 3 25.62 -80.14 38.37
C ARG A 3 24.80 -79.36 39.41
N ALA A 4 25.44 -78.62 40.32
CA ALA A 4 24.75 -77.77 41.30
C ALA A 4 24.31 -76.41 40.73
N ALA A 5 25.01 -75.90 39.71
CA ALA A 5 24.67 -74.63 39.05
C ALA A 5 23.51 -74.76 38.04
N LEU A 6 23.22 -75.97 37.56
CA LEU A 6 22.11 -76.19 36.63
C LEU A 6 20.76 -76.31 37.36
N PHE A 7 20.76 -76.75 38.63
CA PHE A 7 19.53 -76.83 39.43
C PHE A 7 19.13 -75.46 40.01
N SER A 8 20.07 -74.56 40.29
CA SER A 8 19.77 -73.20 40.73
C SER A 8 19.27 -72.28 39.60
N VAL A 9 19.63 -72.57 38.35
CA VAL A 9 19.11 -71.83 37.17
C VAL A 9 17.74 -72.36 36.74
N LEU A 10 17.44 -73.65 36.93
CA LEU A 10 16.11 -74.22 36.65
C LEU A 10 15.05 -73.93 37.73
N LEU A 11 15.46 -73.68 38.98
CA LEU A 11 14.55 -73.23 40.05
C LEU A 11 14.27 -71.72 40.06
N ALA A 12 15.08 -70.92 39.35
CA ALA A 12 14.79 -69.51 39.11
C ALA A 12 13.77 -69.29 37.98
N ALA A 13 13.38 -70.34 37.26
CA ALA A 13 12.41 -70.30 36.16
C ALA A 13 10.95 -70.58 36.59
N PHE A 14 10.68 -70.80 37.89
CA PHE A 14 9.35 -71.14 38.41
C PHE A 14 8.81 -70.22 39.52
N ALA A 15 9.35 -69.01 39.61
CA ALA A 15 8.83 -67.95 40.49
C ALA A 15 8.55 -66.67 39.69
N ALA A 16 7.49 -66.67 38.88
CA ALA A 16 6.82 -65.42 38.55
C ALA A 16 6.04 -64.94 39.79
N PRO A 17 5.88 -63.61 39.98
CA PRO A 17 4.59 -63.08 39.53
C PRO A 17 4.64 -61.67 38.91
N ALA A 18 3.76 -61.46 37.93
CA ALA A 18 2.96 -60.25 37.74
C ALA A 18 3.65 -58.88 37.54
N ALA A 19 4.90 -58.83 37.08
CA ALA A 19 5.55 -57.58 36.64
C ALA A 19 5.60 -57.44 35.10
N ALA A 20 4.63 -58.03 34.39
CA ALA A 20 4.49 -57.90 32.94
C ALA A 20 4.00 -56.48 32.59
N GLN A 21 4.95 -55.63 32.19
CA GLN A 21 4.78 -54.43 31.36
C GLN A 21 3.70 -53.43 31.82
N GLN A 22 3.96 -52.75 32.93
CA GLN A 22 3.25 -51.53 33.27
C GLN A 22 3.68 -50.41 32.29
N LEU A 23 2.86 -50.18 31.27
CA LEU A 23 3.10 -49.21 30.20
C LEU A 23 3.19 -47.76 30.71
N PHE A 24 2.33 -47.43 31.66
CA PHE A 24 2.24 -46.12 32.30
C PHE A 24 2.77 -46.20 33.73
N SER A 25 3.55 -45.20 34.14
CA SER A 25 3.95 -45.07 35.54
C SER A 25 2.78 -44.58 36.38
N ARG A 26 2.83 -44.77 37.71
CA ARG A 26 1.79 -44.28 38.63
C ARG A 26 1.58 -42.75 38.51
N ALA A 27 2.65 -42.00 38.28
CA ALA A 27 2.58 -40.55 38.05
C ALA A 27 1.91 -40.19 36.71
N ASP A 28 2.12 -40.99 35.67
CA ASP A 28 1.46 -40.80 34.37
C ASP A 28 -0.05 -41.06 34.47
N ILE A 29 -0.45 -42.10 35.21
CA ILE A 29 -1.86 -42.44 35.45
C ILE A 29 -2.56 -41.33 36.26
N GLU A 30 -1.89 -40.79 37.28
CA GLU A 30 -2.41 -39.65 38.05
C GLU A 30 -2.54 -38.38 37.20
N PHE A 31 -1.60 -38.13 36.29
CA PHE A 31 -1.68 -37.01 35.36
C PHE A 31 -2.84 -37.14 34.36
N ILE A 32 -3.09 -38.35 33.86
CA ILE A 32 -4.16 -38.65 32.89
C ILE A 32 -5.54 -38.57 33.55
N LEU A 33 -5.70 -39.18 34.72
CA LEU A 33 -6.99 -39.24 35.41
C LEU A 33 -7.29 -37.96 36.19
N GLY A 34 -6.29 -37.17 36.58
CA GLY A 34 -6.46 -36.04 37.49
C GLY A 34 -6.22 -36.43 38.95
N LYS A 35 -6.01 -35.43 39.84
CA LYS A 35 -5.74 -35.66 41.27
C LYS A 35 -6.89 -36.45 41.92
N ARG A 36 -6.57 -37.62 42.48
CA ARG A 36 -7.48 -38.34 43.40
C ARG A 36 -7.62 -37.57 44.71
N ASP A 37 -8.80 -37.56 45.30
CA ASP A 37 -9.04 -36.96 46.62
C ASP A 37 -8.32 -37.77 47.73
N ALA A 38 -8.13 -37.15 48.90
CA ALA A 38 -7.25 -37.58 50.00
C ALA A 38 -7.46 -39.02 50.53
N ASN A 39 -8.57 -39.68 50.18
CA ASN A 39 -8.92 -41.04 50.61
C ASN A 39 -8.66 -42.14 49.56
N ASN A 40 -8.00 -41.82 48.44
CA ASN A 40 -7.49 -42.79 47.46
C ASN A 40 -8.56 -43.77 46.91
N ALA A 41 -9.84 -43.36 46.92
CA ALA A 41 -10.94 -44.07 46.30
C ALA A 41 -11.15 -43.58 44.86
N VAL A 42 -11.47 -44.50 43.95
CA VAL A 42 -12.07 -44.18 42.65
C VAL A 42 -13.45 -43.61 42.94
N VAL A 43 -13.68 -42.34 42.62
CA VAL A 43 -14.95 -41.66 42.87
C VAL A 43 -15.95 -42.17 41.84
N LYS A 44 -16.86 -43.03 42.29
CA LYS A 44 -18.02 -43.45 41.50
C LYS A 44 -18.82 -42.21 41.11
N GLU A 45 -18.92 -41.98 39.80
CA GLU A 45 -19.80 -41.01 39.14
C GLU A 45 -19.83 -39.61 39.78
N GLY A 46 -18.81 -38.80 39.44
CA GLY A 46 -18.77 -37.38 39.76
C GLY A 46 -17.43 -36.75 39.40
N ALA A 47 -17.23 -36.43 38.11
CA ALA A 47 -16.10 -35.67 37.55
C ALA A 47 -14.69 -36.13 37.99
N GLU A 48 -14.22 -37.28 37.50
CA GLU A 48 -12.85 -37.74 37.79
C GLU A 48 -11.79 -36.98 36.96
N SER A 49 -12.07 -36.62 35.70
CA SER A 49 -11.09 -35.96 34.82
C SER A 49 -11.44 -34.50 34.45
N ARG A 50 -10.43 -33.67 34.18
CA ARG A 50 -10.63 -32.28 33.71
C ARG A 50 -11.44 -32.20 32.42
N VAL A 51 -11.33 -33.21 31.55
CA VAL A 51 -12.12 -33.35 30.31
C VAL A 51 -13.60 -33.56 30.61
N GLN A 52 -13.92 -34.35 31.63
CA GLN A 52 -15.29 -34.57 32.06
C GLN A 52 -15.95 -33.26 32.54
N MET A 53 -15.19 -32.41 33.24
CA MET A 53 -15.69 -31.09 33.65
C MET A 53 -16.02 -30.18 32.46
N VAL A 54 -15.19 -30.18 31.41
CA VAL A 54 -15.46 -29.39 30.19
C VAL A 54 -16.75 -29.86 29.50
N TYR A 55 -16.93 -31.17 29.36
CA TYR A 55 -18.15 -31.75 28.80
C TYR A 55 -19.42 -31.32 29.57
N HIS A 56 -19.35 -31.26 30.90
CA HIS A 56 -20.47 -30.84 31.74
C HIS A 56 -20.78 -29.34 31.67
N TYR A 57 -19.88 -28.49 31.16
CA TYR A 57 -20.14 -27.05 31.03
C TYR A 57 -21.22 -26.73 29.98
N PHE A 58 -21.34 -27.55 28.94
CA PHE A 58 -22.24 -27.30 27.81
C PHE A 58 -23.51 -28.17 27.83
N LYS A 59 -23.74 -28.95 28.91
CA LYS A 59 -24.93 -29.81 29.06
C LYS A 59 -26.14 -29.01 29.56
N ARG A 60 -27.32 -29.31 29.02
CA ARG A 60 -28.60 -28.67 29.41
C ARG A 60 -29.01 -28.99 30.85
N ASP A 61 -28.86 -30.26 31.25
CA ASP A 61 -29.15 -30.75 32.61
C ASP A 61 -27.84 -30.89 33.41
N ARG A 62 -27.28 -29.75 33.82
CA ARG A 62 -26.03 -29.70 34.58
C ARG A 62 -26.25 -30.11 36.04
N ASP A 63 -25.35 -30.94 36.57
CA ASP A 63 -25.30 -31.26 38.00
C ASP A 63 -24.91 -30.00 38.80
N PRO A 64 -25.73 -29.57 39.79
CA PRO A 64 -25.43 -28.42 40.63
C PRO A 64 -24.09 -28.52 41.38
N ASN A 65 -23.59 -29.74 41.59
CA ASN A 65 -22.39 -30.00 42.40
C ASN A 65 -21.06 -29.74 41.66
N ILE A 66 -21.09 -29.56 40.33
CA ILE A 66 -19.87 -29.29 39.53
C ILE A 66 -19.76 -27.78 39.28
N PRO A 67 -18.78 -27.05 39.85
CA PRO A 67 -18.66 -25.61 39.69
C PRO A 67 -18.13 -25.25 38.29
N ALA A 68 -18.92 -24.48 37.52
CA ALA A 68 -18.48 -23.89 36.27
C ALA A 68 -17.86 -22.50 36.50
N PRO A 69 -16.98 -22.04 35.60
CA PRO A 69 -16.43 -20.69 35.64
C PRO A 69 -17.53 -19.62 35.67
N GLY A 70 -17.35 -18.55 36.45
CA GLY A 70 -18.36 -17.51 36.65
C GLY A 70 -18.83 -16.77 35.37
N TRP A 71 -18.08 -16.87 34.27
CA TRP A 71 -18.49 -16.33 32.98
C TRP A 71 -19.45 -17.24 32.20
N ILE A 72 -19.48 -18.54 32.50
CA ILE A 72 -20.48 -19.49 31.98
C ILE A 72 -21.74 -19.35 32.85
N ASN A 73 -22.44 -18.23 32.65
CA ASN A 73 -23.70 -17.96 33.34
C ASN A 73 -24.90 -18.59 32.60
N ALA A 74 -26.03 -18.76 33.29
CA ALA A 74 -27.24 -19.31 32.71
C ALA A 74 -27.74 -18.52 31.48
N LYS A 75 -27.41 -17.23 31.38
CA LYS A 75 -27.77 -16.35 30.26
C LYS A 75 -26.98 -16.67 28.98
N LEU A 76 -25.67 -16.88 29.08
CA LEU A 76 -24.81 -17.26 27.96
C LEU A 76 -25.18 -18.65 27.46
N LEU A 77 -25.39 -19.59 28.39
CA LEU A 77 -25.79 -20.95 28.05
C LEU A 77 -27.15 -20.97 27.34
N GLY A 78 -28.12 -20.19 27.84
CA GLY A 78 -29.42 -20.01 27.17
C GLY A 78 -29.29 -19.43 25.76
N ALA A 79 -28.38 -18.47 25.55
CA ALA A 79 -28.08 -17.94 24.22
C ALA A 79 -27.49 -19.03 23.31
N MET A 80 -26.51 -19.80 23.78
CA MET A 80 -25.88 -20.88 23.01
C MET A 80 -26.85 -22.00 22.62
N PHE A 81 -27.85 -22.31 23.46
CA PHE A 81 -28.91 -23.28 23.10
C PHE A 81 -29.95 -22.70 22.14
N SER A 82 -30.12 -21.39 22.09
CA SER A 82 -31.09 -20.74 21.20
C SER A 82 -30.56 -20.47 19.78
N HIS A 83 -29.24 -20.51 19.59
CA HIS A 83 -28.60 -20.27 18.30
C HIS A 83 -28.36 -21.61 17.57
N PRO A 84 -29.15 -21.94 16.52
CA PRO A 84 -28.84 -23.06 15.63
C PRO A 84 -27.67 -22.67 14.74
N VAL A 85 -26.63 -23.50 14.70
CA VAL A 85 -25.38 -23.20 13.98
C VAL A 85 -25.08 -24.19 12.86
N TRP A 86 -25.46 -25.46 13.04
CA TRP A 86 -25.12 -26.52 12.10
C TRP A 86 -26.33 -27.44 11.87
N GLN A 87 -26.48 -27.94 10.64
CA GLN A 87 -27.48 -28.93 10.31
C GLN A 87 -26.78 -30.20 9.83
N ASP A 88 -26.94 -31.28 10.58
CA ASP A 88 -26.43 -32.59 10.22
C ASP A 88 -27.53 -33.40 9.50
N PRO A 89 -27.22 -34.12 8.41
CA PRO A 89 -28.16 -35.04 7.78
C PRO A 89 -28.77 -36.09 8.73
N ASP A 90 -28.01 -36.56 9.73
CA ASP A 90 -28.44 -37.64 10.63
C ASP A 90 -28.95 -37.11 11.98
N ASP A 91 -28.33 -36.07 12.54
CA ASP A 91 -28.63 -35.54 13.89
C ASP A 91 -29.54 -34.29 13.90
N GLY A 92 -29.91 -33.76 12.74
CA GLY A 92 -30.78 -32.58 12.63
C GLY A 92 -30.08 -31.25 12.96
N LEU A 93 -30.83 -30.28 13.49
CA LEU A 93 -30.31 -28.94 13.82
C LEU A 93 -29.55 -28.96 15.15
N LEU A 94 -28.24 -28.73 15.10
CA LEU A 94 -27.34 -28.63 16.24
C LEU A 94 -27.19 -27.17 16.70
N ASN A 95 -27.35 -26.98 18.01
CA ASN A 95 -27.14 -25.70 18.68
C ASN A 95 -25.66 -25.48 19.01
N GLU A 96 -25.26 -24.22 19.23
CA GLU A 96 -23.89 -23.84 19.56
C GLU A 96 -23.31 -24.65 20.74
N ALA A 97 -24.08 -24.86 21.80
CA ALA A 97 -23.65 -25.66 22.96
C ALA A 97 -23.42 -27.14 22.63
N GLN A 98 -24.28 -27.75 21.82
CA GLN A 98 -24.15 -29.16 21.41
C GLN A 98 -22.95 -29.38 20.49
N LEU A 99 -22.65 -28.36 19.67
CA LEU A 99 -21.51 -28.39 18.77
C LEU A 99 -20.17 -28.38 19.52
N TRP A 100 -20.07 -27.62 20.63
CA TRP A 100 -18.92 -27.67 21.54
C TRP A 100 -18.88 -28.93 22.40
N GLN A 101 -20.03 -29.47 22.79
CA GLN A 101 -20.12 -30.69 23.59
C GLN A 101 -19.62 -31.95 22.86
N SER A 102 -19.81 -32.00 21.53
CA SER A 102 -19.50 -33.15 20.69
C SER A 102 -18.03 -33.63 20.78
N PRO A 103 -17.01 -32.80 20.51
CA PRO A 103 -15.61 -33.23 20.61
C PRO A 103 -15.20 -33.63 22.04
N ASP A 104 -15.68 -32.93 23.07
CA ASP A 104 -15.35 -33.26 24.46
C ASP A 104 -15.92 -34.61 24.88
N SER A 105 -17.10 -34.99 24.35
CA SER A 105 -17.70 -36.30 24.58
C SER A 105 -16.86 -37.44 24.00
N VAL A 106 -16.25 -37.21 22.84
CA VAL A 106 -15.38 -38.20 22.18
C VAL A 106 -14.04 -38.32 22.92
N LEU A 107 -13.50 -37.20 23.42
CA LEU A 107 -12.30 -37.23 24.27
C LEU A 107 -12.57 -37.95 25.61
N TYR A 108 -13.78 -37.85 26.15
CA TYR A 108 -14.18 -38.64 27.30
C TYR A 108 -14.16 -40.15 26.97
N GLU A 109 -14.78 -40.56 25.86
CA GLU A 109 -14.74 -41.96 25.39
C GLU A 109 -13.29 -42.44 25.20
N PHE A 110 -12.41 -41.59 24.65
CA PHE A 110 -10.99 -41.90 24.48
C PHE A 110 -10.28 -42.23 25.81
N PHE A 111 -10.48 -41.43 26.86
CA PHE A 111 -9.85 -41.67 28.15
C PHE A 111 -10.41 -42.93 28.85
N GLU A 112 -11.67 -43.28 28.62
CA GLU A 112 -12.23 -44.56 29.08
C GLU A 112 -11.58 -45.75 28.35
N LEU A 113 -11.30 -45.63 27.04
CA LEU A 113 -10.53 -46.64 26.31
C LEU A 113 -9.11 -46.80 26.89
N VAL A 114 -8.44 -45.67 27.16
CA VAL A 114 -7.11 -45.67 27.80
C VAL A 114 -7.18 -46.31 29.19
N ARG A 115 -8.23 -46.04 29.97
CA ARG A 115 -8.43 -46.61 31.32
C ARG A 115 -8.48 -48.14 31.30
N ARG A 116 -9.07 -48.76 30.27
CA ARG A 116 -9.11 -50.23 30.14
C ARG A 116 -7.71 -50.86 30.04
N SER A 117 -6.73 -50.12 29.53
CA SER A 117 -5.33 -50.55 29.43
C SER A 117 -4.54 -50.45 30.74
N PHE A 118 -5.11 -49.85 31.79
CA PHE A 118 -4.44 -49.71 33.09
C PHE A 118 -4.52 -50.98 33.96
N PRO A 119 -3.64 -51.11 34.97
CA PRO A 119 -3.74 -52.18 35.96
C PRO A 119 -5.06 -52.15 36.74
N PRO A 120 -5.55 -53.29 37.27
CA PRO A 120 -6.83 -53.35 37.97
C PRO A 120 -6.84 -52.59 39.29
N ALA A 121 -5.66 -52.39 39.89
CA ALA A 121 -5.46 -51.57 41.08
C ALA A 121 -5.84 -50.08 40.86
N ASP A 122 -5.81 -49.61 39.62
CA ASP A 122 -6.14 -48.24 39.23
C ASP A 122 -7.44 -48.14 38.40
N GLY A 123 -8.27 -49.20 38.45
CA GLY A 123 -9.58 -49.23 37.81
C GLY A 123 -9.58 -49.63 36.33
N GLY A 124 -8.53 -50.29 35.85
CA GLY A 124 -8.45 -50.84 34.48
C GLY A 124 -8.78 -52.32 34.37
N LYS A 125 -8.81 -52.84 33.14
CA LYS A 125 -9.14 -54.24 32.81
C LYS A 125 -7.94 -55.06 32.30
N LEU A 126 -6.72 -54.49 32.29
CA LEU A 126 -5.51 -55.09 31.71
C LEU A 126 -5.68 -55.52 30.24
N GLU A 127 -6.52 -54.82 29.48
CA GLU A 127 -6.67 -55.09 28.05
C GLU A 127 -5.42 -54.59 27.29
N SER A 128 -4.92 -55.40 26.34
CA SER A 128 -3.75 -55.00 25.57
C SER A 128 -4.12 -53.87 24.61
N PRO A 129 -3.26 -52.84 24.43
CA PRO A 129 -3.55 -51.74 23.50
C PRO A 129 -3.83 -52.19 22.06
N GLY A 130 -3.22 -53.31 21.64
CA GLY A 130 -3.45 -53.93 20.34
C GLY A 130 -4.86 -54.51 20.16
N ALA A 131 -5.53 -54.93 21.23
CA ALA A 131 -6.91 -55.42 21.16
C ALA A 131 -7.93 -54.27 20.97
N LEU A 132 -7.55 -53.05 21.33
CA LEU A 132 -8.40 -51.85 21.31
C LEU A 132 -8.22 -50.98 20.06
N VAL A 133 -7.39 -51.42 19.09
CA VAL A 133 -7.06 -50.63 17.87
C VAL A 133 -8.30 -50.18 17.11
N ARG A 134 -9.31 -51.05 16.99
CA ARG A 134 -10.56 -50.73 16.30
C ARG A 134 -11.38 -49.66 17.05
N GLU A 135 -11.40 -49.71 18.38
CA GLU A 135 -12.11 -48.72 19.22
C GLU A 135 -11.40 -47.37 19.18
N TYR A 136 -10.06 -47.35 19.16
CA TYR A 136 -9.27 -46.13 18.97
C TYR A 136 -9.48 -45.52 17.57
N GLU A 137 -9.58 -46.34 16.53
CA GLU A 137 -9.83 -45.88 15.17
C GLU A 137 -11.21 -45.22 15.05
N ASP A 138 -12.24 -45.86 15.60
CA ASP A 138 -13.60 -45.30 15.62
C ASP A 138 -13.66 -43.98 16.40
N ASN A 139 -13.03 -43.93 17.58
CA ASN A 139 -12.96 -42.72 18.38
C ASN A 139 -12.26 -41.57 17.63
N ARG A 140 -11.14 -41.86 16.96
CA ARG A 140 -10.43 -40.88 16.12
C ARG A 140 -11.31 -40.35 14.99
N VAL A 141 -12.07 -41.20 14.32
CA VAL A 141 -12.97 -40.79 13.23
C VAL A 141 -14.06 -39.87 13.78
N LYS A 142 -14.71 -40.25 14.89
CA LYS A 142 -15.71 -39.41 15.58
C LYS A 142 -15.14 -38.04 15.97
N PHE A 143 -13.91 -38.00 16.49
CA PHE A 143 -13.26 -36.74 16.89
C PHE A 143 -12.97 -35.85 15.67
N ASN A 144 -12.46 -36.43 14.59
CA ASN A 144 -12.23 -35.73 13.33
C ASN A 144 -13.52 -35.11 12.76
N MET A 145 -14.62 -35.87 12.76
CA MET A 145 -15.92 -35.39 12.32
C MET A 145 -16.42 -34.23 13.20
N ALA A 146 -16.34 -34.37 14.53
CA ALA A 146 -16.72 -33.30 15.47
C ALA A 146 -15.86 -32.03 15.29
N TYR A 147 -14.56 -32.19 15.06
CA TYR A 147 -13.62 -31.10 14.82
C TYR A 147 -13.88 -30.38 13.49
N ASP A 148 -14.14 -31.11 12.40
CA ASP A 148 -14.47 -30.53 11.10
C ASP A 148 -15.77 -29.72 11.15
N ARG A 149 -16.79 -30.23 11.87
CA ARG A 149 -18.04 -29.48 12.14
C ARG A 149 -17.75 -28.15 12.84
N LEU A 150 -16.88 -28.13 13.86
CA LEU A 150 -16.47 -26.90 14.55
C LEU A 150 -15.77 -25.89 13.64
N LEU A 151 -14.87 -26.37 12.77
CA LEU A 151 -14.15 -25.50 11.83
C LEU A 151 -15.09 -24.86 10.81
N ARG A 152 -16.02 -25.64 10.25
CA ARG A 152 -16.97 -25.18 9.22
C ARG A 152 -18.07 -24.28 9.77
N ALA A 153 -18.40 -24.41 11.05
CA ALA A 153 -19.39 -23.57 11.73
C ALA A 153 -18.97 -22.09 11.92
N HIS A 154 -17.73 -21.71 11.59
CA HIS A 154 -17.23 -20.33 11.64
C HIS A 154 -17.43 -19.60 12.99
N MET A 155 -17.42 -20.34 14.11
CA MET A 155 -17.72 -19.84 15.45
C MET A 155 -16.60 -19.00 16.10
N ARG A 156 -15.93 -18.14 15.33
CA ARG A 156 -14.73 -17.39 15.75
C ARG A 156 -14.94 -16.44 16.93
N ASN A 157 -16.19 -16.03 17.19
CA ASN A 157 -16.56 -15.11 18.26
C ASN A 157 -17.27 -15.82 19.44
N SER A 158 -17.49 -17.14 19.32
CA SER A 158 -18.08 -17.97 20.39
C SER A 158 -17.15 -18.01 21.63
N LEU A 159 -17.72 -18.36 22.79
CA LEU A 159 -17.04 -18.40 24.09
C LEU A 159 -16.41 -17.06 24.49
N ASN A 160 -17.06 -15.95 24.14
CA ASN A 160 -16.55 -14.57 24.30
C ASN A 160 -15.18 -14.36 23.62
N GLY A 161 -15.01 -14.90 22.40
CA GLY A 161 -13.80 -14.73 21.58
C GLY A 161 -12.70 -15.77 21.79
N ARG A 162 -12.89 -16.76 22.66
CA ARG A 162 -11.91 -17.84 22.93
C ARG A 162 -12.01 -19.03 22.00
N ALA A 163 -13.12 -19.16 21.28
CA ALA A 163 -13.34 -20.26 20.34
C ALA A 163 -12.15 -20.54 19.41
N ARG A 164 -11.42 -19.49 18.98
CA ARG A 164 -10.22 -19.67 18.13
C ARG A 164 -9.09 -20.41 18.84
N ALA A 165 -8.85 -20.08 20.12
CA ALA A 165 -7.84 -20.75 20.92
C ALA A 165 -8.24 -22.21 21.18
N GLU A 166 -9.50 -22.45 21.52
CA GLU A 166 -10.02 -23.81 21.73
C GLU A 166 -9.96 -24.67 20.46
N ILE A 167 -10.41 -24.15 19.31
CA ILE A 167 -10.32 -24.85 18.02
C ILE A 167 -8.86 -25.15 17.65
N ALA A 168 -7.92 -24.26 17.98
CA ALA A 168 -6.50 -24.53 17.76
C ALA A 168 -6.00 -25.68 18.65
N THR A 169 -6.40 -25.70 19.93
CA THR A 169 -6.07 -26.79 20.86
C THR A 169 -6.65 -28.12 20.39
N TYR A 170 -7.91 -28.17 19.95
CA TYR A 170 -8.51 -29.38 19.37
C TYR A 170 -7.79 -29.86 18.10
N GLY A 171 -7.30 -28.95 17.27
CA GLY A 171 -6.47 -29.32 16.11
C GLY A 171 -5.16 -30.01 16.53
N LEU A 172 -4.52 -29.57 17.61
CA LEU A 172 -3.34 -30.23 18.16
C LEU A 172 -3.68 -31.61 18.74
N ILE A 173 -4.83 -31.75 19.41
CA ILE A 173 -5.31 -33.04 19.92
C ILE A 173 -5.56 -34.02 18.78
N ASN A 174 -6.15 -33.57 17.68
CA ASN A 174 -6.38 -34.39 16.50
C ASN A 174 -5.07 -35.01 15.96
N ASN A 175 -4.01 -34.19 15.87
CA ASN A 175 -2.70 -34.66 15.45
C ASN A 175 -2.09 -35.70 16.43
N GLN A 176 -2.37 -35.58 17.73
CA GLN A 176 -1.90 -36.57 18.71
C GLN A 176 -2.70 -37.88 18.63
N LEU A 177 -3.99 -37.85 18.28
CA LEU A 177 -4.79 -39.06 18.04
C LEU A 177 -4.25 -39.88 16.86
N ASP A 178 -3.77 -39.21 15.80
CA ASP A 178 -3.02 -39.88 14.73
C ASP A 178 -1.72 -40.50 15.25
N GLY A 179 -1.00 -39.79 16.12
CA GLY A 179 0.20 -40.31 16.80
C GLY A 179 -0.06 -41.56 17.65
N VAL A 180 -1.24 -41.66 18.30
CA VAL A 180 -1.69 -42.85 19.03
C VAL A 180 -1.86 -44.03 18.07
N MET A 181 -2.58 -43.84 16.96
CA MET A 181 -2.79 -44.88 15.95
C MET A 181 -1.48 -45.35 15.32
N ASP A 182 -0.59 -44.43 14.97
CA ASP A 182 0.73 -44.76 14.45
C ASP A 182 1.56 -45.58 15.45
N GLY A 183 1.47 -45.25 16.75
CA GLY A 183 2.14 -45.99 17.80
C GLY A 183 1.63 -47.42 17.94
N LEU A 184 0.31 -47.61 17.81
CA LEU A 184 -0.34 -48.92 17.89
C LEU A 184 -0.03 -49.80 16.68
N ILE A 185 -0.14 -49.26 15.47
CA ILE A 185 0.08 -50.01 14.21
C ILE A 185 1.54 -50.45 14.09
N ASN A 186 2.49 -49.57 14.45
CA ASN A 186 3.92 -49.87 14.35
C ASN A 186 4.48 -50.61 15.58
N GLY A 187 3.65 -50.94 16.57
CA GLY A 187 4.09 -51.55 17.83
C GLY A 187 5.06 -50.69 18.66
N ASN A 188 5.07 -49.36 18.43
CA ASN A 188 5.95 -48.43 19.13
C ASN A 188 5.28 -47.92 20.41
N THR A 189 5.51 -48.68 21.48
CA THR A 189 5.02 -48.45 22.84
C THR A 189 5.35 -47.06 23.40
N GLN A 190 6.51 -46.48 23.05
CA GLN A 190 6.91 -45.15 23.51
C GLN A 190 6.14 -44.03 22.79
N ARG A 191 5.93 -44.18 21.48
CA ARG A 191 5.14 -43.22 20.69
C ARG A 191 3.69 -43.20 21.14
N TYR A 192 3.11 -44.38 21.39
CA TYR A 192 1.78 -44.50 21.97
C TYR A 192 1.67 -43.78 23.32
N LYS A 193 2.60 -44.07 24.24
CA LYS A 193 2.64 -43.42 25.56
C LYS A 193 2.74 -41.90 25.45
N ALA A 194 3.66 -41.40 24.62
CA ALA A 194 3.88 -39.96 24.44
C ALA A 194 2.63 -39.26 23.87
N ALA A 195 1.95 -39.88 22.91
CA ALA A 195 0.75 -39.33 22.30
C ALA A 195 -0.42 -39.26 23.29
N VAL A 196 -0.64 -40.32 24.10
CA VAL A 196 -1.68 -40.33 25.16
C VAL A 196 -1.42 -39.23 26.20
N ILE A 197 -0.17 -39.07 26.65
CA ILE A 197 0.20 -38.01 27.60
C ILE A 197 0.05 -36.62 26.96
N GLY A 198 0.40 -36.48 25.68
CA GLY A 198 0.21 -35.25 24.91
C GLY A 198 -1.26 -34.83 24.82
N ILE A 199 -2.16 -35.78 24.56
CA ILE A 199 -3.61 -35.52 24.57
C ILE A 199 -4.08 -35.05 25.95
N ALA A 200 -3.64 -35.71 27.03
CA ALA A 200 -3.96 -35.31 28.40
C ALA A 200 -3.45 -33.89 28.73
N ALA A 201 -2.25 -33.54 28.31
CA ALA A 201 -1.70 -32.19 28.50
C ALA A 201 -2.48 -31.11 27.74
N LEU A 202 -2.87 -31.38 26.50
CA LEU A 202 -3.67 -30.46 25.68
C LEU A 202 -5.09 -30.28 26.24
N CYS A 203 -5.70 -31.36 26.74
CA CYS A 203 -6.97 -31.30 27.45
C CYS A 203 -6.88 -30.43 28.72
N ASN A 204 -5.78 -30.53 29.46
CA ASN A 204 -5.53 -29.66 30.61
C ASN A 204 -5.40 -28.19 30.20
N SER A 205 -4.75 -27.91 29.06
CA SER A 205 -4.63 -26.55 28.53
C SER A 205 -5.99 -25.98 28.07
N SER A 206 -6.82 -26.77 27.41
CA SER A 206 -8.21 -26.38 27.06
C SER A 206 -9.02 -26.04 28.31
N TYR A 207 -8.94 -26.88 29.35
CA TYR A 207 -9.58 -26.61 30.63
C TYR A 207 -9.13 -25.27 31.26
N GLU A 208 -7.84 -24.96 31.22
CA GLU A 208 -7.30 -23.70 31.74
C GLU A 208 -7.78 -22.47 30.95
N ILE A 209 -7.85 -22.55 29.62
CA ILE A 209 -8.35 -21.45 28.77
C ILE A 209 -9.83 -21.15 29.09
N LEU A 210 -10.62 -22.19 29.38
CA LEU A 210 -12.03 -22.06 29.78
C LEU A 210 -12.19 -21.56 31.23
N GLN A 211 -11.24 -21.78 32.13
CA GLN A 211 -11.34 -21.30 33.52
C GLN A 211 -11.11 -19.80 33.69
N VAL A 212 -10.30 -19.17 32.83
CA VAL A 212 -9.98 -17.74 32.95
C VAL A 212 -11.19 -16.87 32.59
N ASN A 213 -11.42 -15.76 33.30
CA ASN A 213 -12.47 -14.80 32.93
C ASN A 213 -12.20 -14.17 31.56
N PRO A 214 -13.22 -13.90 30.74
CA PRO A 214 -13.03 -13.36 29.40
C PRO A 214 -12.33 -12.01 29.47
N ARG A 215 -11.17 -11.90 28.80
CA ARG A 215 -10.55 -10.61 28.52
C ARG A 215 -11.42 -9.95 27.46
N GLY A 216 -12.36 -9.10 27.88
CA GLY A 216 -13.14 -8.31 26.94
C GLY A 216 -12.20 -7.60 25.98
N TYR A 217 -12.33 -7.89 24.69
CA TYR A 217 -11.62 -7.11 23.68
C TYR A 217 -12.30 -5.75 23.64
N VAL A 218 -11.86 -4.83 24.50
CA VAL A 218 -12.21 -3.41 24.36
C VAL A 218 -11.52 -2.99 23.07
N GLN A 219 -12.32 -2.85 22.01
CA GLN A 219 -11.86 -2.25 20.77
C GLN A 219 -11.19 -0.93 21.15
N ALA A 220 -9.91 -0.74 20.81
CA ALA A 220 -9.21 0.50 21.14
C ALA A 220 -10.10 1.64 20.65
N ALA A 221 -10.56 2.49 21.58
CA ALA A 221 -11.27 3.69 21.19
C ALA A 221 -10.39 4.35 20.13
N LYS A 222 -10.90 4.51 18.91
CA LYS A 222 -10.26 5.42 17.96
C LYS A 222 -10.15 6.71 18.74
N ASP A 223 -8.94 7.10 19.13
CA ASP A 223 -8.69 8.38 19.77
C ASP A 223 -8.85 9.45 18.69
N GLN A 224 -10.11 9.66 18.32
CA GLN A 224 -10.59 10.70 17.44
C GLN A 224 -10.56 12.02 18.19
N SER A 225 -10.52 11.99 19.53
CA SER A 225 -10.40 13.16 20.41
C SER A 225 -9.04 13.85 20.31
N GLY A 226 -7.92 13.12 20.33
CA GLY A 226 -6.59 13.72 20.19
C GLY A 226 -6.38 14.41 18.83
N LEU A 227 -6.80 13.75 17.75
CA LEU A 227 -6.74 14.31 16.39
C LEU A 227 -7.73 15.47 16.20
N ASN A 228 -8.96 15.38 16.72
CA ASN A 228 -9.94 16.45 16.60
C ASN A 228 -9.57 17.68 17.43
N ASN A 229 -8.96 17.52 18.62
CA ASN A 229 -8.61 18.65 19.48
C ASN A 229 -7.38 19.40 18.95
N VAL A 230 -6.39 18.68 18.40
CA VAL A 230 -5.26 19.30 17.71
C VAL A 230 -5.72 19.95 16.40
N ALA A 231 -6.61 19.30 15.64
CA ALA A 231 -7.22 19.90 14.44
C ALA A 231 -8.08 21.13 14.77
N LEU A 232 -8.86 21.12 15.85
CA LEU A 232 -9.66 22.27 16.33
C LEU A 232 -8.76 23.44 16.76
N PHE A 233 -7.63 23.16 17.41
CA PHE A 233 -6.66 24.19 17.80
C PHE A 233 -6.03 24.86 16.56
N PHE A 234 -5.60 24.07 15.57
CA PHE A 234 -5.11 24.61 14.30
C PHE A 234 -6.22 25.29 13.48
N ALA A 235 -7.48 24.84 13.59
CA ALA A 235 -8.64 25.46 12.93
C ALA A 235 -9.00 26.83 13.53
N MET A 236 -8.95 26.98 14.86
CA MET A 236 -9.16 28.25 15.55
C MET A 236 -8.08 29.27 15.15
N ILE A 237 -6.81 28.84 15.06
CA ILE A 237 -5.71 29.70 14.59
C ILE A 237 -5.91 30.06 13.10
N GLY A 238 -6.29 29.10 12.27
CA GLY A 238 -6.54 29.33 10.83
C GLY A 238 -7.69 30.30 10.55
N VAL A 239 -8.81 30.18 11.27
CA VAL A 239 -9.96 31.10 11.17
C VAL A 239 -9.59 32.49 11.69
N LEU A 240 -8.79 32.58 12.75
CA LEU A 240 -8.33 33.86 13.29
C LEU A 240 -7.35 34.56 12.33
N VAL A 241 -6.43 33.82 11.69
CA VAL A 241 -5.52 34.36 10.66
C VAL A 241 -6.26 34.73 9.38
N ALA A 242 -7.21 33.92 8.92
CA ALA A 242 -8.02 34.23 7.73
C ALA A 242 -8.98 35.41 7.97
N GLY A 243 -9.53 35.52 9.19
CA GLY A 243 -10.34 36.67 9.62
C GLY A 243 -9.51 37.94 9.74
N LEU A 244 -8.29 37.86 10.28
CA LEU A 244 -7.34 38.98 10.31
C LEU A 244 -6.87 39.38 8.91
N LEU A 245 -6.64 38.42 8.01
CA LEU A 245 -6.29 38.70 6.60
C LEU A 245 -7.47 39.32 5.85
N GLY A 246 -8.67 38.78 5.99
CA GLY A 246 -9.90 39.31 5.40
C GLY A 246 -10.26 40.71 5.90
N LEU A 247 -10.10 40.97 7.20
CA LEU A 247 -10.27 42.30 7.79
C LEU A 247 -9.13 43.25 7.38
N SER A 248 -7.88 42.79 7.27
CA SER A 248 -6.77 43.63 6.76
C SER A 248 -6.95 44.03 5.29
N ILE A 249 -7.58 43.18 4.48
CA ILE A 249 -7.90 43.45 3.08
C ILE A 249 -9.18 44.30 2.94
N GLY A 250 -10.17 44.08 3.80
CA GLY A 250 -11.49 44.74 3.71
C GLY A 250 -11.62 46.06 4.47
N VAL A 251 -10.80 46.33 5.48
CA VAL A 251 -10.97 47.51 6.36
C VAL A 251 -10.02 48.65 6.00
N GLU A 252 -8.93 48.43 5.26
CA GLU A 252 -7.86 49.45 5.18
C GLU A 252 -7.46 49.97 3.78
N ASN A 253 -7.89 49.43 2.64
CA ASN A 253 -7.41 49.98 1.36
C ASN A 253 -8.30 49.76 0.13
N ASP A 254 -9.37 50.56 0.00
CA ASP A 254 -10.03 50.76 -1.31
C ASP A 254 -9.02 51.25 -2.37
N GLU A 255 -8.06 52.11 -1.99
CA GLU A 255 -7.02 52.61 -2.91
C GLU A 255 -6.05 51.53 -3.40
N LYS A 256 -5.70 50.52 -2.59
CA LYS A 256 -4.81 49.43 -3.04
C LYS A 256 -5.54 48.41 -3.90
N ILE A 257 -6.83 48.14 -3.65
CA ILE A 257 -7.61 47.24 -4.51
C ILE A 257 -7.87 47.90 -5.88
N VAL A 258 -8.19 49.19 -5.91
CA VAL A 258 -8.27 49.95 -7.16
C VAL A 258 -6.90 50.03 -7.85
N GLY A 259 -5.83 50.29 -7.12
CA GLY A 259 -4.46 50.32 -7.68
C GLY A 259 -3.96 48.96 -8.18
N LEU A 260 -4.36 47.84 -7.58
CA LEU A 260 -4.10 46.48 -8.06
C LEU A 260 -4.89 46.17 -9.33
N ALA A 261 -6.17 46.54 -9.37
CA ALA A 261 -7.01 46.39 -10.56
C ALA A 261 -6.50 47.24 -11.74
N GLU A 262 -5.97 48.42 -11.45
CA GLU A 262 -5.37 49.31 -12.44
C GLU A 262 -4.05 48.75 -12.97
N ARG A 263 -3.13 48.34 -12.08
CA ARG A 263 -1.88 47.62 -12.45
C ARG A 263 -2.17 46.35 -13.25
N TYR A 264 -3.24 45.64 -12.91
CA TYR A 264 -3.67 44.44 -13.62
C TYR A 264 -4.20 44.76 -15.02
N LYS A 265 -5.02 45.82 -15.17
CA LYS A 265 -5.44 46.31 -16.50
C LYS A 265 -4.24 46.70 -17.36
N THR A 266 -3.22 47.35 -16.79
CA THR A 266 -2.00 47.71 -17.52
C THR A 266 -1.21 46.47 -17.95
N LYS A 267 -0.97 45.52 -17.03
CA LYS A 267 -0.29 44.26 -17.35
C LYS A 267 -1.06 43.39 -18.34
N ALA A 268 -2.38 43.34 -18.25
CA ALA A 268 -3.21 42.59 -19.18
C ALA A 268 -3.15 43.19 -20.59
N LYS A 269 -3.07 44.52 -20.71
CA LYS A 269 -2.82 45.20 -21.99
C LYS A 269 -1.41 44.94 -22.53
N GLU A 270 -0.40 44.97 -21.66
CA GLU A 270 0.98 44.61 -22.02
C GLU A 270 1.04 43.17 -22.54
N TRP A 271 0.47 42.21 -21.82
CA TRP A 271 0.39 40.82 -22.27
C TRP A 271 -0.38 40.72 -23.59
N ALA A 272 -1.54 41.35 -23.74
CA ALA A 272 -2.29 41.30 -25.00
C ALA A 272 -1.43 41.81 -26.17
N HIS A 273 -0.69 42.89 -25.97
CA HIS A 273 0.24 43.43 -26.97
C HIS A 273 1.42 42.49 -27.24
N GLU A 274 1.91 41.77 -26.23
CA GLU A 274 2.99 40.77 -26.36
C GLU A 274 2.53 39.48 -27.04
N TYR A 275 1.29 39.03 -26.80
CA TYR A 275 0.66 37.89 -27.48
C TYR A 275 0.40 38.22 -28.96
N GLU A 276 -0.10 39.42 -29.25
CA GLU A 276 -0.26 39.93 -30.62
C GLU A 276 1.09 40.06 -31.34
N ARG A 277 2.14 40.53 -30.64
CA ARG A 277 3.52 40.52 -31.14
C ARG A 277 4.05 39.12 -31.45
N GLN A 278 3.45 38.06 -30.92
CA GLN A 278 3.81 36.67 -31.21
C GLN A 278 2.87 36.01 -32.24
N PHE A 279 2.01 36.81 -32.90
CA PHE A 279 0.98 36.36 -33.86
C PHE A 279 -0.04 35.36 -33.25
N VAL A 280 -0.21 35.37 -31.91
CA VAL A 280 -1.16 34.51 -31.19
C VAL A 280 -2.35 35.36 -30.74
N VAL A 281 -3.51 35.16 -31.37
CA VAL A 281 -4.75 35.91 -31.06
C VAL A 281 -5.54 35.23 -29.94
N ILE A 282 -4.91 35.02 -28.78
CA ILE A 282 -5.64 34.51 -27.60
C ILE A 282 -6.14 35.70 -26.80
N LYS A 283 -7.47 35.78 -26.62
CA LYS A 283 -8.11 36.79 -25.76
C LYS A 283 -7.72 36.53 -24.30
N VAL A 284 -6.79 37.35 -23.79
CA VAL A 284 -6.19 37.26 -22.45
C VAL A 284 -7.24 37.17 -21.32
N HIS A 285 -8.41 37.76 -21.51
CA HIS A 285 -9.51 37.71 -20.53
C HIS A 285 -10.00 36.29 -20.24
N TYR A 286 -10.03 35.38 -21.23
CA TYR A 286 -10.41 33.98 -21.01
C TYR A 286 -9.33 33.18 -20.28
N LEU A 287 -8.06 33.56 -20.46
CA LEU A 287 -6.92 32.87 -19.87
C LEU A 287 -6.83 33.07 -18.34
N VAL A 288 -7.41 34.18 -17.85
CA VAL A 288 -7.51 34.48 -16.41
C VAL A 288 -8.88 34.13 -15.86
N GLY A 289 -9.95 34.39 -16.62
CA GLY A 289 -11.32 34.10 -16.19
C GLY A 289 -11.57 32.60 -15.99
N ALA A 290 -11.00 31.74 -16.83
CA ALA A 290 -11.19 30.29 -16.74
C ALA A 290 -10.65 29.66 -15.43
N PRO A 291 -9.39 29.89 -15.02
CA PRO A 291 -8.88 29.33 -13.75
C PRO A 291 -9.55 29.93 -12.52
N MET A 292 -9.96 31.21 -12.57
CA MET A 292 -10.69 31.85 -11.46
C MET A 292 -12.12 31.28 -11.33
N ALA A 293 -12.83 31.08 -12.45
CA ALA A 293 -14.13 30.44 -12.47
C ALA A 293 -14.05 28.96 -12.06
N ALA A 294 -13.03 28.23 -12.50
CA ALA A 294 -12.80 26.85 -12.09
C ALA A 294 -12.51 26.73 -10.59
N GLY A 295 -11.66 27.60 -10.03
CA GLY A 295 -11.38 27.65 -8.59
C GLY A 295 -12.63 27.96 -7.76
N LEU A 296 -13.49 28.85 -8.24
CA LEU A 296 -14.77 29.15 -7.61
C LEU A 296 -15.73 27.94 -7.65
N LEU A 297 -15.81 27.25 -8.79
CA LEU A 297 -16.71 26.10 -8.98
C LEU A 297 -16.27 24.88 -8.15
N ILE A 298 -14.97 24.58 -8.15
CA ILE A 298 -14.38 23.50 -7.33
C ILE A 298 -14.50 23.84 -5.84
N GLY A 299 -14.30 25.11 -5.47
CA GLY A 299 -14.52 25.59 -4.11
C GLY A 299 -15.96 25.37 -3.64
N LEU A 300 -16.96 25.70 -4.47
CA LEU A 300 -18.38 25.49 -4.16
C LEU A 300 -18.76 24.02 -4.05
N LEU A 301 -18.19 23.16 -4.90
CA LEU A 301 -18.44 21.70 -4.88
C LEU A 301 -17.93 21.01 -3.62
N THR A 302 -17.04 21.64 -2.85
CA THR A 302 -16.45 21.02 -1.66
C THR A 302 -17.41 21.07 -0.45
N PHE A 303 -18.45 21.93 -0.48
CA PHE A 303 -19.43 22.15 0.61
C PHE A 303 -18.82 22.44 2.00
N ASP A 304 -17.52 22.72 2.04
CA ASP A 304 -16.72 22.95 3.23
C ASP A 304 -16.07 24.34 3.11
N PRO A 305 -16.26 25.25 4.09
CA PRO A 305 -15.64 26.57 4.09
C PRO A 305 -14.11 26.52 3.91
N TYR A 306 -13.45 25.45 4.37
CA TYR A 306 -12.00 25.26 4.22
C TYR A 306 -11.59 24.99 2.78
N GLY A 307 -12.31 24.09 2.09
CA GLY A 307 -12.08 23.78 0.68
C GLY A 307 -12.33 24.99 -0.22
N PHE A 308 -13.39 25.74 0.06
CA PHE A 308 -13.74 26.93 -0.72
C PHE A 308 -12.62 27.96 -0.75
N LEU A 309 -12.05 28.33 0.40
CA LEU A 309 -10.99 29.35 0.48
C LEU A 309 -9.70 28.91 -0.22
N ILE A 310 -9.31 27.64 -0.09
CA ILE A 310 -8.08 27.11 -0.70
C ILE A 310 -8.22 27.06 -2.22
N PHE A 311 -9.31 26.47 -2.73
CA PHE A 311 -9.51 26.34 -4.19
C PHE A 311 -9.76 27.68 -4.87
N PHE A 312 -10.48 28.59 -4.22
CA PHE A 312 -10.67 29.95 -4.74
C PHE A 312 -9.34 30.73 -4.76
N GLY A 313 -8.57 30.69 -3.66
CA GLY A 313 -7.24 31.31 -3.59
C GLY A 313 -6.27 30.76 -4.64
N MET A 314 -6.26 29.44 -4.85
CA MET A 314 -5.48 28.80 -5.92
C MET A 314 -5.94 29.23 -7.31
N GLY A 315 -7.25 29.36 -7.55
CA GLY A 315 -7.79 29.83 -8.84
C GLY A 315 -7.37 31.25 -9.17
N VAL A 316 -7.39 32.15 -8.19
CA VAL A 316 -6.90 33.53 -8.34
C VAL A 316 -5.39 33.57 -8.59
N TYR A 317 -4.62 32.82 -7.81
CA TYR A 317 -3.16 32.73 -7.96
C TYR A 317 -2.77 32.18 -9.34
N ALA A 318 -3.42 31.10 -9.78
CA ALA A 318 -3.25 30.54 -11.11
C ALA A 318 -3.59 31.57 -12.20
N GLY A 319 -4.72 32.27 -12.09
CA GLY A 319 -5.12 33.29 -13.06
C GLY A 319 -4.11 34.44 -13.23
N LEU A 320 -3.36 34.79 -12.18
CA LEU A 320 -2.35 35.85 -12.24
C LEU A 320 -1.02 35.39 -12.86
N ILE A 321 -0.62 34.14 -12.68
CA ILE A 321 0.70 33.62 -13.12
C ILE A 321 0.64 32.97 -14.50
N LEU A 322 -0.46 32.29 -14.79
CA LEU A 322 -0.63 31.47 -15.99
C LEU A 322 -0.42 32.27 -17.29
N PRO A 323 -0.87 33.53 -17.44
CA PRO A 323 -0.62 34.31 -18.67
C PRO A 323 0.85 34.58 -18.94
N GLY A 324 1.61 34.99 -17.91
CA GLY A 324 3.04 35.28 -18.03
C GLY A 324 3.86 34.01 -18.26
N TRP A 325 3.52 32.93 -17.55
CA TRP A 325 4.19 31.63 -17.71
C TRP A 325 3.95 31.04 -19.11
N LEU A 326 2.71 31.08 -19.58
CA LEU A 326 2.32 30.55 -20.89
C LEU A 326 2.91 31.38 -22.04
N LEU A 327 3.03 32.70 -21.87
CA LEU A 327 3.75 33.56 -22.81
C LEU A 327 5.25 33.20 -22.89
N GLY A 328 5.89 32.95 -21.75
CA GLY A 328 7.27 32.48 -21.69
C GLY A 328 7.48 31.18 -22.47
N ILE A 329 6.57 30.21 -22.28
CA ILE A 329 6.60 28.94 -23.01
C ILE A 329 6.41 29.16 -24.53
N ILE A 330 5.47 30.02 -24.93
CA ILE A 330 5.24 30.31 -26.35
C ILE A 330 6.49 30.95 -26.98
N ARG A 331 7.09 31.95 -26.31
CA ARG A 331 8.33 32.60 -26.76
C ARG A 331 9.46 31.60 -26.94
N GLN A 332 9.68 30.76 -25.94
CA GLN A 332 10.73 29.75 -25.99
C GLN A 332 10.48 28.71 -27.08
N ARG A 333 9.24 28.24 -27.25
CA ARG A 333 8.87 27.28 -28.31
C ARG A 333 8.97 27.89 -29.71
N ARG A 334 8.57 29.14 -29.92
CA ARG A 334 8.73 29.84 -31.21
C ARG A 334 10.22 30.07 -31.50
N GLY A 335 11.00 30.50 -30.52
CA GLY A 335 12.46 30.63 -30.63
C GLY A 335 13.16 29.33 -31.04
N ALA A 336 12.83 28.22 -30.38
CA ALA A 336 13.37 26.90 -30.73
C ALA A 336 12.96 26.44 -32.14
N ARG A 337 11.72 26.73 -32.58
CA ARG A 337 11.30 26.45 -33.96
C ARG A 337 12.05 27.31 -34.98
N CYS A 338 12.29 28.59 -34.68
CA CYS A 338 13.14 29.45 -35.51
C CYS A 338 14.54 28.84 -35.63
N GLU A 339 15.16 28.40 -34.53
CA GLU A 339 16.50 27.79 -34.57
C GLU A 339 16.54 26.53 -35.44
N ALA A 340 15.56 25.65 -35.32
CA ALA A 340 15.47 24.44 -36.12
C ALA A 340 15.34 24.74 -37.63
N GLN A 341 14.53 25.74 -38.00
CA GLN A 341 14.31 26.13 -39.40
C GLN A 341 15.45 27.01 -39.97
N LEU A 342 16.33 27.55 -39.12
CA LEU A 342 17.34 28.52 -39.53
C LEU A 342 18.37 27.90 -40.46
N MET A 343 18.75 26.63 -40.26
CA MET A 343 19.69 25.94 -41.15
C MET A 343 19.17 25.91 -42.60
N ASP A 344 17.95 25.45 -42.79
CA ASP A 344 17.32 25.34 -44.11
C ASP A 344 17.19 26.73 -44.76
N THR A 345 16.86 27.74 -43.95
CA THR A 345 16.79 29.13 -44.42
C THR A 345 18.16 29.65 -44.88
N MET A 346 19.22 29.34 -44.13
CA MET A 346 20.59 29.76 -44.49
C MET A 346 21.09 29.07 -45.75
N VAL A 347 20.75 27.79 -45.96
CA VAL A 347 21.05 27.07 -47.20
C VAL A 347 20.31 27.71 -48.38
N LEU A 348 19.03 28.00 -48.22
CA LEU A 348 18.20 28.67 -49.23
C LEU A 348 18.80 30.04 -49.62
N MET A 349 19.10 30.88 -48.63
CA MET A 349 19.67 32.20 -48.85
C MET A 349 21.09 32.15 -49.42
N SER A 350 21.95 31.23 -48.98
CA SER A 350 23.29 31.04 -49.55
C SER A 350 23.21 30.69 -51.05
N ASN A 351 22.34 29.74 -51.41
CA ASN A 351 22.14 29.36 -52.80
C ASN A 351 21.59 30.50 -53.66
N GLY A 352 20.68 31.32 -53.11
CA GLY A 352 20.17 32.52 -53.77
C GLY A 352 21.27 33.57 -54.02
N LEU A 353 22.07 33.87 -52.99
CA LEU A 353 23.19 34.80 -53.08
C LEU A 353 24.27 34.32 -54.06
N LYS A 354 24.55 33.01 -54.13
CA LYS A 354 25.45 32.40 -55.12
C LYS A 354 24.93 32.52 -56.54
N SER A 355 23.61 32.48 -56.71
CA SER A 355 22.94 32.63 -58.00
C SER A 355 22.85 34.10 -58.45
N GLY A 356 23.41 35.03 -57.66
CA GLY A 356 23.42 36.47 -57.97
C GLY A 356 22.18 37.23 -57.49
N ILE A 357 21.29 36.60 -56.72
CA ILE A 357 20.15 37.29 -56.08
C ILE A 357 20.70 38.18 -54.97
N ASP A 358 20.13 39.37 -54.80
CA ASP A 358 20.48 40.27 -53.71
C ASP A 358 19.91 39.78 -52.36
N LEU A 359 20.41 40.34 -51.25
CA LEU A 359 19.98 39.92 -49.91
C LEU A 359 18.46 40.12 -49.69
N ILE A 360 17.88 41.19 -50.22
CA ILE A 360 16.45 41.48 -50.07
C ILE A 360 15.64 40.46 -50.87
N GLY A 361 16.05 40.13 -52.10
CA GLY A 361 15.45 39.04 -52.87
C GLY A 361 15.54 37.68 -52.18
N CYS A 362 16.67 37.38 -51.53
CA CYS A 362 16.84 36.14 -50.76
C CYS A 362 15.92 36.09 -49.52
N ILE A 363 15.74 37.20 -48.80
CA ILE A 363 14.75 37.32 -47.71
C ILE A 363 13.33 37.13 -48.26
N GLY A 364 13.04 37.66 -49.45
CA GLY A 364 11.77 37.44 -50.14
C GLY A 364 11.51 35.97 -50.47
N MET A 365 12.55 35.22 -50.87
CA MET A 365 12.47 33.77 -51.09
C MET A 365 12.19 33.01 -49.79
N ALA A 366 12.91 33.35 -48.71
CA ALA A 366 12.68 32.76 -47.38
C ALA A 366 11.25 32.99 -46.87
N THR A 367 10.67 34.16 -47.13
CA THR A 367 9.27 34.46 -46.79
C THR A 367 8.27 33.53 -47.48
N LYS A 368 8.57 33.05 -48.70
CA LYS A 368 7.68 32.21 -49.51
C LYS A 368 7.88 30.71 -49.28
N ASP A 369 9.12 30.28 -49.15
CA ASP A 369 9.49 28.86 -49.14
C ASP A 369 9.58 28.27 -47.72
N MET A 370 9.75 29.11 -46.70
CA MET A 370 9.82 28.66 -45.30
C MET A 370 8.45 28.63 -44.63
N GLN A 371 8.31 27.74 -43.64
CA GLN A 371 7.13 27.68 -42.79
C GLN A 371 7.18 28.74 -41.67
N PRO A 372 6.03 29.13 -41.08
CA PRO A 372 6.03 29.91 -39.84
C PRO A 372 6.81 29.16 -38.74
N PRO A 373 7.58 29.84 -37.86
CA PRO A 373 7.65 31.29 -37.63
C PRO A 373 8.62 32.10 -38.50
N ILE A 374 9.57 31.49 -39.25
CA ILE A 374 10.58 32.24 -40.00
C ILE A 374 9.97 33.11 -41.11
N SER A 375 8.99 32.58 -41.84
CA SER A 375 8.32 33.33 -42.92
C SER A 375 7.58 34.57 -42.40
N GLU A 376 6.99 34.51 -41.21
CA GLU A 376 6.30 35.64 -40.58
C GLU A 376 7.28 36.76 -40.20
N GLU A 377 8.43 36.39 -39.61
CA GLU A 377 9.41 37.36 -39.13
C GLU A 377 10.20 38.00 -40.28
N PHE A 378 10.62 37.23 -41.29
CA PHE A 378 11.23 37.79 -42.50
C PHE A 378 10.21 38.56 -43.36
N GLY A 379 8.95 38.12 -43.41
CA GLY A 379 7.88 38.87 -44.05
C GLY A 379 7.64 40.23 -43.39
N LEU A 380 7.69 40.29 -42.06
CA LEU A 380 7.60 41.56 -41.32
C LEU A 380 8.83 42.45 -41.55
N CYS A 381 10.04 41.87 -41.58
CA CYS A 381 11.28 42.58 -41.92
C CYS A 381 11.19 43.23 -43.30
N LEU A 382 10.75 42.46 -44.30
CA LEU A 382 10.59 42.90 -45.69
C LEU A 382 9.47 43.95 -45.82
N LYS A 383 8.40 43.83 -45.04
CA LYS A 383 7.36 44.86 -44.92
C LYS A 383 7.93 46.17 -44.34
N ASN A 384 8.69 46.10 -43.25
CA ASN A 384 9.31 47.29 -42.64
C ASN A 384 10.32 47.96 -43.58
N TYR A 385 11.07 47.16 -44.33
CA TYR A 385 11.97 47.66 -45.37
C TYR A 385 11.21 48.44 -46.46
N HIS A 386 10.10 47.89 -46.98
CA HIS A 386 9.25 48.59 -47.95
C HIS A 386 8.58 49.85 -47.41
N LEU A 387 8.39 49.94 -46.08
CA LEU A 387 7.90 51.14 -45.39
C LEU A 387 8.99 52.21 -45.17
N GLY A 388 10.20 52.01 -45.70
CA GLY A 388 11.29 52.97 -45.66
C GLY A 388 12.29 52.78 -44.51
N MET A 389 12.17 51.71 -43.72
CA MET A 389 13.17 51.37 -42.71
C MET A 389 14.42 50.81 -43.38
N SER A 390 15.63 51.16 -42.88
CA SER A 390 16.84 50.51 -43.36
C SER A 390 16.79 49.01 -43.04
N ILE A 391 17.29 48.19 -43.95
CA ILE A 391 17.31 46.73 -43.79
C ILE A 391 18.07 46.29 -42.53
N ASP A 392 19.12 47.02 -42.15
CA ASP A 392 19.87 46.73 -40.93
C ASP A 392 18.98 46.88 -39.68
N LYS A 393 18.22 47.98 -39.58
CA LYS A 393 17.24 48.20 -38.51
C LYS A 393 16.08 47.22 -38.56
N ALA A 394 15.63 46.85 -39.77
CA ALA A 394 14.54 45.89 -39.94
C ALA A 394 14.95 44.48 -39.50
N LEU A 395 16.22 44.09 -39.68
CA LEU A 395 16.78 42.83 -39.18
C LEU A 395 17.00 42.87 -37.67
N GLU A 396 17.52 43.97 -37.11
CA GLU A 396 17.64 44.14 -35.65
C GLU A 396 16.28 44.03 -34.94
N GLY A 397 15.19 44.50 -35.58
CA GLY A 397 13.83 44.32 -35.06
C GLY A 397 13.35 42.86 -34.96
N ILE A 398 13.95 41.93 -35.72
CA ILE A 398 13.70 40.49 -35.55
C ILE A 398 14.40 39.99 -34.28
N GLU A 399 15.64 40.43 -34.03
CA GLU A 399 16.42 40.03 -32.86
C GLU A 399 15.71 40.39 -31.54
N GLU A 400 15.09 41.57 -31.46
CA GLU A 400 14.34 41.98 -30.26
C GLU A 400 13.07 41.15 -30.00
N ARG A 401 12.50 40.54 -31.05
CA ARG A 401 11.21 39.84 -30.98
C ARG A 401 11.34 38.33 -30.85
N VAL A 402 12.38 37.74 -31.43
CA VAL A 402 12.61 36.30 -31.47
C VAL A 402 13.74 35.94 -30.52
N GLN A 403 13.43 35.13 -29.50
CA GLN A 403 14.42 34.56 -28.60
C GLN A 403 15.13 33.37 -29.27
N SER A 404 16.00 33.66 -30.25
CA SER A 404 16.85 32.68 -30.92
C SER A 404 18.29 33.17 -30.94
N ARG A 405 19.19 32.39 -30.36
CA ARG A 405 20.60 32.73 -30.24
C ARG A 405 21.28 32.71 -31.61
N LEU A 406 20.99 31.67 -32.40
CA LEU A 406 21.60 31.48 -33.70
C LEU A 406 21.12 32.52 -34.73
N LEU A 407 19.84 32.92 -34.66
CA LEU A 407 19.28 33.98 -35.50
C LEU A 407 19.89 35.35 -35.19
N SER A 408 20.05 35.70 -33.90
CA SER A 408 20.74 36.92 -33.46
C SER A 408 22.19 36.97 -33.96
N TYR A 409 22.93 35.85 -33.86
CA TYR A 409 24.30 35.78 -34.40
C TYR A 409 24.35 35.99 -35.91
N MET A 410 23.43 35.37 -36.64
CA MET A 410 23.33 35.54 -38.10
C MET A 410 23.04 36.99 -38.48
N ILE A 411 22.03 37.61 -37.85
CA ILE A 411 21.65 39.01 -38.10
C ILE A 411 22.84 39.94 -37.86
N LYS A 412 23.54 39.79 -36.72
CA LYS A 412 24.73 40.58 -36.41
C LYS A 412 25.84 40.39 -37.44
N ALA A 413 26.12 39.14 -37.85
CA ALA A 413 27.12 38.86 -38.86
C ALA A 413 26.77 39.53 -40.20
N VAL A 414 25.49 39.51 -40.60
CA VAL A 414 25.01 40.16 -41.83
C VAL A 414 25.13 41.67 -41.75
N VAL A 415 24.68 42.29 -40.65
CA VAL A 415 24.75 43.75 -40.43
C VAL A 415 26.20 44.24 -40.43
N ILE A 416 27.10 43.53 -39.75
CA ILE A 416 28.54 43.84 -39.74
C ILE A 416 29.14 43.71 -41.15
N GLN A 417 28.83 42.63 -41.86
CA GLN A 417 29.39 42.40 -43.19
C GLN A 417 28.93 43.44 -44.21
N ARG A 418 27.67 43.88 -44.10
CA ARG A 418 27.12 44.94 -44.94
C ARG A 418 27.77 46.29 -44.65
N SER A 419 27.99 46.64 -43.39
CA SER A 419 28.59 47.92 -43.01
C SER A 419 30.06 48.04 -43.44
N VAL A 420 30.79 46.92 -43.48
CA VAL A 420 32.18 46.85 -43.95
C VAL A 420 32.28 46.62 -45.48
N GLY A 421 31.16 46.38 -46.17
CA GLY A 421 31.12 46.17 -47.62
C GLY A 421 31.70 44.82 -48.09
N GLY A 422 31.66 43.80 -47.22
CA GLY A 422 32.25 42.50 -47.50
C GLY A 422 31.33 41.57 -48.32
N ASN A 423 31.89 40.42 -48.75
CA ASN A 423 31.15 39.42 -49.51
C ASN A 423 30.19 38.62 -48.60
N LEU A 424 28.88 38.83 -48.77
CA LEU A 424 27.82 38.13 -48.02
C LEU A 424 27.80 36.63 -48.32
N THR A 425 28.01 36.22 -49.57
CA THR A 425 28.04 34.81 -49.99
C THR A 425 29.06 34.01 -49.19
N LYS A 426 30.28 34.54 -48.99
CA LYS A 426 31.32 33.89 -48.17
C LYS A 426 30.94 33.75 -46.70
N ILE A 427 30.19 34.69 -46.14
CA ILE A 427 29.73 34.62 -44.74
C ILE A 427 28.62 33.60 -44.58
N PHE A 428 27.64 33.59 -45.49
CA PHE A 428 26.57 32.60 -45.46
C PHE A 428 27.12 31.17 -45.59
N ASP A 429 28.13 30.94 -46.43
CA ASP A 429 28.79 29.62 -46.54
C ASP A 429 29.46 29.17 -45.24
N ARG A 430 30.24 30.05 -44.61
CA ARG A 430 30.87 29.75 -43.30
C ARG A 430 29.84 29.47 -42.21
N ILE A 431 28.74 30.22 -42.19
CA ILE A 431 27.67 30.00 -41.22
C ILE A 431 26.99 28.64 -41.48
N VAL A 432 26.72 28.28 -42.73
CA VAL A 432 26.12 26.99 -43.09
C VAL A 432 27.02 25.81 -42.69
N GLU A 433 28.34 25.91 -42.92
CA GLU A 433 29.31 24.88 -42.50
C GLU A 433 29.31 24.71 -40.97
N ASN A 434 29.43 25.81 -40.22
CA ASN A 434 29.44 25.78 -38.76
C ASN A 434 28.13 25.22 -38.17
N ILE A 435 26.97 25.62 -38.68
CA ILE A 435 25.67 25.12 -38.19
C ILE A 435 25.53 23.62 -38.50
N ARG A 436 26.03 23.14 -39.66
CA ARG A 436 25.99 21.70 -39.99
C ARG A 436 26.82 20.86 -39.02
N GLU A 437 27.99 21.36 -38.60
CA GLU A 437 28.82 20.70 -37.59
C GLU A 437 28.13 20.72 -36.22
N GLU A 438 27.57 21.85 -35.82
CA GLU A 438 26.85 22.02 -34.56
C GLU A 438 25.60 21.13 -34.48
N SER A 439 24.80 21.04 -35.55
CA SER A 439 23.61 20.18 -35.62
C SER A 439 23.95 18.70 -35.44
N LYS A 440 25.04 18.22 -36.06
CA LYS A 440 25.52 16.83 -35.85
C LYS A 440 25.92 16.58 -34.40
N LEU A 441 26.52 17.57 -33.74
CA LEU A 441 26.87 17.47 -32.33
C LEU A 441 25.63 17.45 -31.45
N VAL A 442 24.64 18.33 -31.70
CA VAL A 442 23.36 18.37 -30.98
C VAL A 442 22.58 17.08 -31.15
N GLU A 443 22.52 16.52 -32.35
CA GLU A 443 21.83 15.24 -32.59
C GLU A 443 22.52 14.08 -31.87
N LYS A 444 23.86 14.07 -31.88
CA LYS A 444 24.66 13.07 -31.16
C LYS A 444 24.50 13.19 -29.64
N THR A 445 24.52 14.40 -29.09
CA THR A 445 24.30 14.61 -27.64
C THR A 445 22.86 14.33 -27.24
N ALA A 446 21.88 14.68 -28.06
CA ALA A 446 20.47 14.34 -27.84
C ALA A 446 20.26 12.82 -27.81
N ALA A 447 20.86 12.08 -28.75
CA ALA A 447 20.79 10.62 -28.77
C ALA A 447 21.43 9.99 -27.52
N MET A 448 22.61 10.46 -27.10
CA MET A 448 23.30 9.96 -25.89
C MET A 448 22.54 10.30 -24.60
N THR A 449 21.99 11.51 -24.49
CA THR A 449 21.24 11.94 -23.29
C THR A 449 19.84 11.32 -23.22
N ALA A 450 19.21 10.99 -24.35
CA ALA A 450 17.92 10.30 -24.39
C ALA A 450 17.99 8.96 -23.65
N GLN A 451 19.06 8.18 -23.84
CA GLN A 451 19.26 6.92 -23.13
C GLN A 451 19.33 7.12 -21.61
N GLN A 452 20.10 8.12 -21.16
CA GLN A 452 20.24 8.43 -19.73
C GLN A 452 18.92 8.92 -19.11
N ARG A 453 18.17 9.76 -19.84
CA ARG A 453 16.85 10.24 -19.41
C ARG A 453 15.86 9.10 -19.25
N ILE A 454 15.82 8.15 -20.18
CA ILE A 454 14.94 6.97 -20.09
C ILE A 454 15.30 6.12 -18.86
N GLN A 455 16.59 5.85 -18.62
CA GLN A 455 17.03 5.11 -17.43
C GLN A 455 16.62 5.82 -16.13
N ALA A 456 16.79 7.14 -16.05
CA ALA A 456 16.39 7.91 -14.88
C ALA A 456 14.87 7.92 -14.65
N ILE A 457 14.08 7.99 -15.71
CA ILE A 457 12.61 7.88 -15.62
C ILE A 457 12.21 6.51 -15.09
N VAL A 458 12.80 5.43 -15.63
CA VAL A 458 12.52 4.06 -15.16
C VAL A 458 12.83 3.90 -13.67
N VAL A 459 14.00 4.38 -13.21
CA VAL A 459 14.39 4.33 -11.80
C VAL A 459 13.49 5.23 -10.93
N GLY A 460 13.09 6.40 -11.44
CA GLY A 460 12.21 7.32 -10.72
C GLY A 460 10.78 6.82 -10.55
N VAL A 461 10.27 6.01 -11.48
CA VAL A 461 8.90 5.45 -11.44
C VAL A 461 8.83 4.14 -10.64
N MET A 462 9.93 3.40 -10.53
CA MET A 462 10.03 2.12 -9.80
C MET A 462 9.37 2.12 -8.39
N PRO A 463 9.64 3.10 -7.51
CA PRO A 463 9.04 3.13 -6.17
C PRO A 463 7.50 3.23 -6.19
N TRP A 464 6.95 3.95 -7.17
CA TRP A 464 5.51 4.11 -7.33
C TRP A 464 4.85 2.83 -7.84
N ILE A 465 5.49 2.14 -8.77
CA ILE A 465 5.04 0.81 -9.22
C ILE A 465 5.04 -0.16 -8.04
N MET A 466 6.12 -0.18 -7.25
CA MET A 466 6.22 -1.07 -6.09
C MET A 466 5.15 -0.76 -5.04
N LEU A 467 4.87 0.52 -4.78
CA LEU A 467 3.79 0.97 -3.91
C LEU A 467 2.42 0.45 -4.42
N LEU A 468 2.16 0.58 -5.72
CA LEU A 468 0.90 0.12 -6.33
C LEU A 468 0.75 -1.40 -6.22
N ILE A 469 1.81 -2.16 -6.51
CA ILE A 469 1.83 -3.62 -6.35
C ILE A 469 1.55 -4.00 -4.89
N MET A 470 2.22 -3.37 -3.93
CA MET A 470 1.98 -3.63 -2.49
C MET A 470 0.53 -3.33 -2.08
N PHE A 471 -0.04 -2.25 -2.60
CA PHE A 471 -1.44 -1.88 -2.35
C PHE A 471 -2.43 -2.90 -2.94
N ALA A 472 -2.09 -3.51 -4.08
CA ALA A 472 -2.89 -4.56 -4.71
C ALA A 472 -2.83 -5.89 -3.95
N PHE A 473 -1.65 -6.29 -3.44
CA PHE A 473 -1.48 -7.55 -2.71
C PHE A 473 -2.02 -7.49 -1.27
N GLN A 474 -1.85 -6.37 -0.55
CA GLN A 474 -2.25 -6.23 0.85
C GLN A 474 -2.84 -4.83 1.16
N PRO A 475 -4.09 -4.54 0.73
CA PRO A 475 -4.66 -3.19 0.84
C PRO A 475 -4.92 -2.73 2.27
N LYS A 476 -5.31 -3.64 3.18
CA LYS A 476 -5.67 -3.30 4.57
C LYS A 476 -4.49 -2.74 5.40
N PRO A 477 -3.33 -3.41 5.49
CA PRO A 477 -2.17 -2.86 6.22
C PRO A 477 -1.57 -1.63 5.53
N MET A 478 -1.58 -1.57 4.20
CA MET A 478 -1.08 -0.40 3.45
C MET A 478 -1.92 0.85 3.72
N ALA A 479 -3.25 0.74 3.67
CA ALA A 479 -4.14 1.85 4.00
C ALA A 479 -3.93 2.31 5.46
N ALA A 480 -3.83 1.37 6.40
CA ALA A 480 -3.58 1.71 7.81
C ALA A 480 -2.27 2.47 8.03
N PHE A 481 -1.23 2.20 7.24
CA PHE A 481 0.05 2.92 7.33
C PHE A 481 -0.03 4.32 6.69
N TYR A 482 -0.43 4.41 5.42
CA TYR A 482 -0.38 5.68 4.67
C TYR A 482 -1.37 6.74 5.16
N PHE A 483 -2.47 6.34 5.81
CA PHE A 483 -3.42 7.28 6.43
C PHE A 483 -3.04 7.70 7.86
N THR A 484 -1.86 7.33 8.36
CA THR A 484 -1.32 7.87 9.62
C THR A 484 -0.38 9.06 9.35
N PRO A 485 -0.18 9.99 10.31
CA PRO A 485 0.73 11.12 10.15
C PRO A 485 2.16 10.70 9.74
N LEU A 486 2.64 9.56 10.27
CA LEU A 486 3.96 9.02 9.96
C LEU A 486 4.03 8.47 8.52
N GLY A 487 2.96 7.81 8.05
CA GLY A 487 2.85 7.36 6.66
C GLY A 487 2.82 8.53 5.66
N PHE A 488 2.11 9.60 5.98
CA PHE A 488 2.09 10.80 5.14
C PHE A 488 3.47 11.48 5.06
N VAL A 489 4.17 11.64 6.20
CA VAL A 489 5.52 12.24 6.23
C VAL A 489 6.51 11.41 5.42
N THR A 490 6.48 10.08 5.53
CA THR A 490 7.39 9.20 4.77
C THR A 490 7.09 9.26 3.26
N LEU A 491 5.83 9.27 2.85
CA LEU A 491 5.45 9.42 1.43
C LEU A 491 5.89 10.78 0.88
N LEU A 492 5.67 11.86 1.63
CA LEU A 492 6.11 13.21 1.27
C LEU A 492 7.64 13.29 1.16
N PHE A 493 8.37 12.71 2.12
CA PHE A 493 9.83 12.63 2.09
C PHE A 493 10.33 11.88 0.85
N CYS A 494 9.80 10.69 0.56
CA CYS A 494 10.16 9.92 -0.63
C CYS A 494 9.87 10.70 -1.93
N THR A 495 8.71 11.35 -2.02
CA THR A 495 8.31 12.13 -3.20
C THR A 495 9.25 13.30 -3.43
N ILE A 496 9.59 14.04 -2.37
CA ILE A 496 10.55 15.15 -2.43
C ILE A 496 11.92 14.63 -2.87
N TRP A 497 12.37 13.50 -2.32
CA TRP A 497 13.68 12.94 -2.66
C TRP A 497 13.76 12.49 -4.12
N ILE A 498 12.70 11.85 -4.64
CA ILE A 498 12.58 11.48 -6.05
C ILE A 498 12.57 12.75 -6.92
N ALA A 499 11.83 13.79 -6.53
CA ALA A 499 11.77 15.05 -7.26
C ALA A 499 13.14 15.75 -7.30
N ILE A 500 13.89 15.74 -6.20
CA ILE A 500 15.27 16.25 -6.15
C ILE A 500 16.16 15.44 -7.09
N GLY A 501 16.11 14.11 -7.01
CA GLY A 501 16.90 13.23 -7.88
C GLY A 501 16.61 13.47 -9.36
N MET A 502 15.34 13.58 -9.74
CA MET A 502 14.92 13.86 -11.11
C MET A 502 15.35 15.25 -11.57
N LYS A 503 15.32 16.26 -10.68
CA LYS A 503 15.81 17.61 -10.97
C LYS A 503 17.33 17.64 -11.16
N VAL A 504 18.09 16.87 -10.38
CA VAL A 504 19.55 16.74 -10.54
C VAL A 504 19.88 16.07 -11.87
N VAL A 505 19.18 14.99 -12.24
CA VAL A 505 19.38 14.33 -13.54
C VAL A 505 19.06 15.26 -14.70
N ASN A 506 17.93 15.98 -14.64
CA ASN A 506 17.57 16.94 -15.68
C ASN A 506 18.62 18.05 -15.79
N LYS A 507 19.16 18.52 -14.66
CA LYS A 507 20.23 19.52 -14.66
C LYS A 507 21.53 18.99 -15.25
N LEU A 508 21.91 17.74 -14.95
CA LEU A 508 23.09 17.10 -15.57
C LEU A 508 22.93 16.97 -17.10
N GLY A 509 21.71 16.71 -17.57
CA GLY A 509 21.41 16.65 -19.00
C GLY A 509 21.40 17.99 -19.73
N ASP A 510 21.35 19.12 -19.01
CA ASP A 510 21.41 20.48 -19.59
C ASP A 510 22.83 21.07 -19.57
N ILE A 511 23.82 20.45 -18.89
CA ILE A 511 25.19 20.99 -18.75
C ILE A 511 26.08 20.64 -19.98
N SER A 512 25.52 20.45 -21.16
CA SER A 512 26.31 20.24 -22.38
C SER A 512 25.80 21.09 -23.53
N VAL A 513 26.19 22.37 -23.59
CA VAL A 513 27.31 22.95 -24.35
C VAL A 513 27.53 24.39 -23.87
#